data_AF-A0A315X2T4-F1
#
_entry.id   AF-A0A315X2T4-F1
#
_cell.length_a   1.000
_cell.length_b   1.000
_cell.length_c   1.000
_cell.angle_alpha   90.00
_cell.angle_beta   90.00
_cell.angle_gamma   90.00
#
_symmetry.space_group_name_H-M   'P 1'
#
loop_
_entity.id
_entity.type
_entity.pdbx_description
1 polymer ?
#
loop_
_entity_poly.entity_id
_entity_poly.type
_entity_poly.pdbx_seq_one_letter_code
_entity_poly.pdbx_strand_id
1 'polypeptide(L)'
;MPMHNVAIGNVEVTALYDAPILMDPRQFMPQHADAFLSEFGHLADERGLMQMAVTCYLVRSNGKNYLVDTGLGPRKRPGFPSGNLDLALRDAGLTPADIDAVVNTHLHIDHVGWNTFDRDDGTREVFFPNARFFVQKAEWDYWMTPERLAAPGNAYLVECVEPLRDSGRIEFIGGEHAIDEHLTCVPTPGHTPGHVAVGIMSAGERAVIIGDASHHPAQLLHPDWSPAFDIDPVQSAKTRDRLFNWAAAHLACGPLGASGPGAAGPARRQAGVPGVIGHRPSGQRRILAPLLTGDGTCRSRFAPVATRRRCSSTGRSLVMSLLRPRALTTRWRTRSRNGPPAAGSTARWPPPSVPFRSRCG
;
A
#
# COMPACT_ATOMS: atom_id res chain seq x y z
N MET A 1 -9.75 -5.81 -16.88
CA MET A 1 -8.31 -5.70 -17.21
C MET A 1 -7.71 -7.10 -17.19
N PRO A 2 -6.67 -7.44 -17.97
CA PRO A 2 -6.05 -8.76 -17.86
C PRO A 2 -5.55 -8.97 -16.41
N MET A 3 -5.94 -10.09 -15.79
CA MET A 3 -5.43 -10.46 -14.47
C MET A 3 -3.92 -10.63 -14.54
N HIS A 4 -3.21 -10.04 -13.57
CA HIS A 4 -1.77 -10.11 -13.52
C HIS A 4 -1.34 -11.23 -12.57
N ASN A 5 -0.95 -12.36 -13.15
CA ASN A 5 -0.53 -13.54 -12.40
C ASN A 5 1.00 -13.58 -12.34
N VAL A 6 1.53 -13.83 -11.14
CA VAL A 6 2.97 -13.96 -10.88
C VAL A 6 3.21 -15.35 -10.30
N ALA A 7 3.94 -16.19 -11.02
CA ALA A 7 4.50 -17.42 -10.46
C ALA A 7 5.75 -17.14 -9.62
N ILE A 8 5.87 -17.80 -8.48
CA ILE A 8 7.01 -17.85 -7.55
C ILE A 8 7.27 -19.33 -7.29
N GLY A 9 8.21 -19.92 -8.04
CA GLY A 9 8.37 -21.37 -8.09
C GLY A 9 7.05 -22.07 -8.44
N ASN A 10 6.55 -22.92 -7.54
CA ASN A 10 5.29 -23.66 -7.72
C ASN A 10 4.05 -22.90 -7.20
N VAL A 11 4.21 -21.69 -6.69
CA VAL A 11 3.11 -20.85 -6.17
C VAL A 11 2.70 -19.85 -7.22
N GLU A 12 1.40 -19.67 -7.45
CA GLU A 12 0.85 -18.60 -8.29
C GLU A 12 0.18 -17.54 -7.42
N VAL A 13 0.50 -16.27 -7.65
CA VAL A 13 -0.13 -15.13 -6.96
C VAL A 13 -0.84 -14.26 -7.99
N THR A 14 -2.12 -13.98 -7.74
CA THR A 14 -2.96 -13.10 -8.55
C THR A 14 -3.46 -11.94 -7.70
N ALA A 15 -3.21 -10.72 -8.14
CA ALA A 15 -3.77 -9.53 -7.51
C ALA A 15 -5.26 -9.40 -7.88
N LEU A 16 -6.12 -9.34 -6.87
CA LEU A 16 -7.56 -9.14 -7.00
C LEU A 16 -7.88 -7.71 -6.57
N TYR A 17 -8.13 -6.85 -7.55
CA TYR A 17 -8.46 -5.46 -7.30
C TYR A 17 -9.87 -5.33 -6.73
N ASP A 18 -10.00 -4.77 -5.53
CA ASP A 18 -11.28 -4.60 -4.85
C ASP A 18 -11.86 -3.20 -5.10
N ALA A 19 -11.08 -2.14 -4.86
CA ALA A 19 -11.54 -0.77 -5.05
C ALA A 19 -10.42 0.27 -5.13
N PRO A 20 -10.67 1.44 -5.78
CA PRO A 20 -9.79 2.59 -5.67
C PRO A 20 -10.02 3.30 -4.34
N ILE A 21 -8.95 3.82 -3.73
CA ILE A 21 -9.04 4.77 -2.61
C ILE A 21 -8.35 6.07 -3.02
N LEU A 22 -9.02 7.17 -2.72
CA LEU A 22 -8.43 8.51 -2.80
C LEU A 22 -8.30 9.04 -1.39
N MET A 23 -7.08 9.43 -1.03
CA MET A 23 -6.77 9.86 0.32
C MET A 23 -6.19 11.27 0.32
N ASP A 24 -6.70 12.16 1.18
CA ASP A 24 -6.08 13.47 1.37
C ASP A 24 -4.74 13.28 2.10
N PRO A 25 -3.60 13.72 1.54
CA PRO A 25 -2.31 13.60 2.22
C PRO A 25 -2.29 14.30 3.58
N ARG A 26 -3.14 15.31 3.80
CA ARG A 26 -3.28 16.00 5.10
C ARG A 26 -4.01 15.17 6.16
N GLN A 27 -4.81 14.19 5.74
CA GLN A 27 -5.44 13.21 6.63
C GLN A 27 -4.54 11.99 6.81
N PHE A 28 -3.90 11.54 5.73
CA PHE A 28 -3.00 10.40 5.75
C PHE A 28 -1.73 10.67 6.56
N MET A 29 -0.96 11.71 6.22
CA MET A 29 0.30 12.06 6.87
C MET A 29 0.38 13.57 7.10
N PRO A 30 -0.34 14.11 8.11
CA PRO A 30 -0.52 15.55 8.29
C PRO A 30 0.80 16.34 8.32
N GLN A 31 1.86 15.75 8.91
CA GLN A 31 3.17 16.38 9.05
C GLN A 31 4.00 16.41 7.75
N HIS A 32 3.66 15.56 6.78
CA HIS A 32 4.41 15.38 5.54
C HIS A 32 3.61 15.72 4.28
N ALA A 33 2.37 16.19 4.41
CA ALA A 33 1.47 16.42 3.29
C ALA A 33 2.04 17.40 2.24
N ASP A 34 2.62 18.52 2.66
CA ASP A 34 3.21 19.50 1.74
C ASP A 34 4.48 18.96 1.06
N ALA A 35 5.31 18.21 1.79
CA ALA A 35 6.47 17.54 1.22
C ALA A 35 6.05 16.48 0.19
N PHE A 36 5.00 15.71 0.50
CA PHE A 36 4.41 14.76 -0.43
C PHE A 36 3.92 15.43 -1.71
N LEU A 37 3.13 16.50 -1.61
CA LEU A 37 2.61 17.21 -2.78
C LEU A 37 3.74 17.81 -3.63
N SER A 38 4.82 18.26 -3.00
CA SER A 38 6.00 18.79 -3.68
C SER A 38 6.82 17.71 -4.41
N GLU A 39 7.11 16.58 -3.76
CA GLU A 39 8.00 15.54 -4.29
C GLU A 39 7.25 14.47 -5.11
N PHE A 40 6.06 14.11 -4.68
CA PHE A 40 5.25 13.01 -5.20
C PHE A 40 3.90 13.46 -5.76
N GLY A 41 3.70 14.77 -6.01
CA GLY A 41 2.44 15.28 -6.58
C GLY A 41 2.04 14.63 -7.91
N HIS A 42 2.99 14.03 -8.64
CA HIS A 42 2.73 13.24 -9.84
C HIS A 42 2.05 11.88 -9.59
N LEU A 43 2.02 11.43 -8.33
CA LEU A 43 1.29 10.24 -7.85
C LEU A 43 -0.06 10.61 -7.22
N ALA A 44 -0.39 11.90 -7.16
CA ALA A 44 -1.69 12.39 -6.74
C ALA A 44 -2.59 12.63 -7.97
N ASP A 45 -3.90 12.73 -7.75
CA ASP A 45 -4.84 13.20 -8.77
C ASP A 45 -4.74 14.72 -8.97
N GLU A 46 -5.53 15.27 -9.89
CA GLU A 46 -5.56 16.71 -10.19
C GLU A 46 -5.98 17.60 -9.02
N ARG A 47 -6.58 17.02 -7.96
CA ARG A 47 -6.98 17.71 -6.73
C ARG A 47 -5.91 17.59 -5.64
N GLY A 48 -4.83 16.85 -5.89
CA GLY A 48 -3.79 16.56 -4.92
C GLY A 48 -4.14 15.42 -3.96
N LEU A 49 -5.12 14.58 -4.28
CA LEU A 49 -5.44 13.38 -3.48
C LEU A 49 -4.53 12.23 -3.88
N MET A 50 -3.98 11.52 -2.88
CA MET A 50 -3.17 10.32 -3.07
C MET A 50 -4.00 9.24 -3.74
N GLN A 51 -3.49 8.66 -4.83
CA GLN A 51 -4.13 7.54 -5.50
C GLN A 51 -3.65 6.23 -4.88
N MET A 52 -4.59 5.48 -4.30
CA MET A 52 -4.36 4.20 -3.62
C MET A 52 -5.34 3.15 -4.14
N ALA A 53 -5.09 1.89 -3.79
CA ALA A 53 -5.94 0.77 -4.19
C ALA A 53 -6.04 -0.26 -3.07
N VAL A 54 -7.25 -0.74 -2.82
CA VAL A 54 -7.48 -1.94 -2.02
C VAL A 54 -7.32 -3.15 -2.93
N THR A 55 -6.39 -4.03 -2.58
CA THR A 55 -6.04 -5.20 -3.38
C THR A 55 -5.92 -6.41 -2.46
N CYS A 56 -6.70 -7.45 -2.74
CA CYS A 56 -6.53 -8.77 -2.13
C CYS A 56 -5.60 -9.61 -3.01
N TYR A 57 -5.09 -10.72 -2.47
CA TYR A 57 -4.25 -11.63 -3.25
C TYR A 57 -4.77 -13.05 -3.18
N LEU A 58 -5.10 -13.61 -4.35
CA LEU A 58 -5.31 -15.03 -4.50
C LEU A 58 -3.94 -15.71 -4.66
N VAL A 59 -3.65 -16.64 -3.76
CA VAL A 59 -2.41 -17.42 -3.75
C VAL A 59 -2.77 -18.89 -3.94
N ARG A 60 -2.33 -19.47 -5.06
CA ARG A 60 -2.49 -20.89 -5.34
C ARG A 60 -1.22 -21.63 -4.97
N SER A 61 -1.33 -22.52 -4.00
CA SER A 61 -0.23 -23.32 -3.49
C SER A 61 -0.77 -24.70 -3.13
N ASN A 62 -0.05 -25.77 -3.50
CA ASN A 62 -0.42 -27.15 -3.14
C ASN A 62 -1.86 -27.56 -3.47
N GLY A 63 -2.35 -27.11 -4.62
CA GLY A 63 -3.72 -27.41 -5.08
C GLY A 63 -4.82 -26.70 -4.28
N LYS A 64 -4.48 -25.74 -3.42
CA LYS A 64 -5.41 -24.94 -2.62
C LYS A 64 -5.43 -23.48 -3.06
N ASN A 65 -6.56 -22.82 -2.84
CA ASN A 65 -6.75 -21.39 -3.05
C ASN A 65 -6.75 -20.67 -1.69
N TYR A 66 -5.67 -19.95 -1.42
CA TYR A 66 -5.57 -19.05 -0.28
C TYR A 66 -5.90 -17.62 -0.71
N LEU A 67 -6.59 -16.88 0.15
CA LEU A 67 -6.89 -15.48 -0.07
C LEU A 67 -6.23 -14.64 1.03
N VAL A 68 -5.38 -13.70 0.66
CA VAL A 68 -4.82 -12.70 1.59
C VAL A 68 -5.70 -11.46 1.54
N ASP A 69 -6.37 -11.20 2.66
CA ASP A 69 -7.37 -10.16 2.88
C ASP A 69 -8.63 -10.23 2.01
N THR A 70 -9.69 -9.55 2.45
CA THR A 70 -11.03 -9.64 1.85
C THR A 70 -11.65 -8.29 1.50
N GLY A 71 -10.85 -7.23 1.34
CA GLY A 71 -11.32 -5.98 0.73
C GLY A 71 -12.33 -5.22 1.59
N LEU A 72 -13.05 -4.26 1.00
CA LEU A 72 -14.00 -3.35 1.66
C LEU A 72 -15.40 -3.95 1.88
N GLY A 73 -15.74 -5.02 1.19
CA GLY A 73 -17.06 -5.63 1.27
C GLY A 73 -18.14 -4.90 0.47
N PRO A 74 -19.35 -5.48 0.40
CA PRO A 74 -20.45 -4.89 -0.38
C PRO A 74 -21.11 -3.70 0.33
N ARG A 75 -20.91 -3.58 1.66
CA ARG A 75 -21.58 -2.58 2.50
C ARG A 75 -21.11 -1.17 2.15
N LYS A 76 -22.06 -0.26 1.95
CA LYS A 76 -21.74 1.16 1.75
C LYS A 76 -21.27 1.78 3.06
N ARG A 77 -20.13 2.45 3.03
CA ARG A 77 -19.53 3.10 4.20
C ARG A 77 -19.19 4.55 3.89
N PRO A 78 -19.42 5.49 4.82
CA PRO A 78 -19.01 6.87 4.61
C PRO A 78 -17.50 6.95 4.31
N GLY A 79 -17.14 7.60 3.21
CA GLY A 79 -15.74 7.78 2.81
C GLY A 79 -15.09 6.61 2.06
N PHE A 80 -15.78 5.47 1.92
CA PHE A 80 -15.26 4.31 1.18
C PHE A 80 -16.20 3.90 0.04
N PRO A 81 -15.66 3.46 -1.11
CA PRO A 81 -16.46 2.78 -2.11
C PRO A 81 -16.92 1.39 -1.62
N SER A 82 -17.84 0.77 -2.34
CA SER A 82 -18.08 -0.67 -2.20
C SER A 82 -16.94 -1.46 -2.84
N GLY A 83 -16.57 -2.57 -2.20
CA GLY A 83 -15.60 -3.53 -2.74
C GLY A 83 -16.18 -4.38 -3.87
N ASN A 84 -15.30 -4.89 -4.72
CA ASN A 84 -15.62 -5.70 -5.91
C ASN A 84 -14.87 -7.06 -5.93
N LEU A 85 -14.36 -7.51 -4.78
CA LEU A 85 -13.65 -8.79 -4.66
C LEU A 85 -14.46 -9.98 -5.19
N ASP A 86 -15.78 -9.98 -5.00
CA ASP A 86 -16.67 -11.02 -5.54
C ASP A 86 -16.60 -11.09 -7.07
N LEU A 87 -16.59 -9.94 -7.75
CA LEU A 87 -16.39 -9.84 -9.19
C LEU A 87 -14.97 -10.27 -9.58
N ALA A 88 -13.95 -9.84 -8.82
CA ALA A 88 -12.57 -10.22 -9.08
C ALA A 88 -12.33 -11.74 -8.95
N LEU A 89 -12.98 -12.41 -7.99
CA LEU A 89 -12.96 -13.86 -7.85
C LEU A 89 -13.64 -14.55 -9.04
N ARG A 90 -14.80 -14.03 -9.48
CA ARG A 90 -15.50 -14.56 -10.66
C ARG A 90 -14.68 -14.41 -11.93
N ASP A 91 -14.01 -13.29 -12.12
CA ASP A 91 -13.08 -13.06 -13.22
C ASP A 91 -11.89 -14.02 -13.17
N ALA A 92 -11.47 -14.44 -11.97
CA ALA A 92 -10.48 -15.49 -11.73
C ALA A 92 -11.02 -16.92 -11.90
N GLY A 93 -12.29 -17.08 -12.29
CA GLY A 93 -12.96 -18.37 -12.48
C GLY A 93 -13.31 -19.08 -11.17
N LEU A 94 -13.39 -18.35 -10.05
CA LEU A 94 -13.68 -18.87 -8.72
C LEU A 94 -14.98 -18.31 -8.15
N THR A 95 -15.52 -19.05 -7.19
CA THR A 95 -16.58 -18.65 -6.28
C THR A 95 -16.03 -18.55 -4.85
N PRO A 96 -16.74 -17.90 -3.91
CA PRO A 96 -16.32 -17.87 -2.51
C PRO A 96 -16.17 -19.26 -1.86
N ALA A 97 -16.88 -20.26 -2.38
CA ALA A 97 -16.77 -21.65 -1.91
C ALA A 97 -15.47 -22.34 -2.33
N ASP A 98 -14.78 -21.82 -3.35
CA ASP A 98 -13.51 -22.38 -3.83
C ASP A 98 -12.30 -21.92 -3.00
N ILE A 99 -12.51 -21.03 -2.02
CA ILE A 99 -11.44 -20.53 -1.13
C ILE A 99 -11.29 -21.46 0.07
N ASP A 100 -10.10 -22.04 0.22
CA ASP A 100 -9.76 -22.98 1.28
C ASP A 100 -9.39 -22.28 2.59
N ALA A 101 -8.75 -21.11 2.49
CA ALA A 101 -8.39 -20.30 3.64
C ALA A 101 -8.24 -18.83 3.30
N VAL A 102 -8.55 -17.99 4.28
CA VAL A 102 -8.32 -16.55 4.28
C VAL A 102 -7.25 -16.23 5.31
N VAL A 103 -6.28 -15.41 4.95
CA VAL A 103 -5.31 -14.81 5.87
C VAL A 103 -5.68 -13.35 6.01
N ASN A 104 -6.20 -12.94 7.17
CA ASN A 104 -6.37 -11.52 7.46
C ASN A 104 -5.04 -10.99 7.99
N THR A 105 -4.37 -10.14 7.21
CA THR A 105 -3.10 -9.52 7.59
C THR A 105 -3.26 -8.68 8.84
N HIS A 106 -4.39 -7.99 8.94
CA HIS A 106 -4.86 -7.25 10.10
C HIS A 106 -6.38 -7.04 9.99
N LEU A 107 -7.00 -6.42 11.00
CA LEU A 107 -8.45 -6.31 11.09
C LEU A 107 -8.99 -4.90 10.79
N HIS A 108 -8.42 -4.17 9.82
CA HIS A 108 -9.07 -2.94 9.31
C HIS A 108 -10.11 -3.25 8.24
N ILE A 109 -11.00 -2.28 8.04
CA ILE A 109 -12.22 -2.44 7.23
C ILE A 109 -11.95 -2.90 5.79
N ASP A 110 -10.93 -2.35 5.15
CA ASP A 110 -10.52 -2.67 3.79
C ASP A 110 -9.80 -4.01 3.64
N HIS A 111 -9.65 -4.76 4.73
CA HIS A 111 -9.04 -6.09 4.76
C HIS A 111 -9.99 -7.19 5.21
N VAL A 112 -11.14 -6.83 5.80
CA VAL A 112 -12.11 -7.77 6.38
C VAL A 112 -13.51 -7.64 5.78
N GLY A 113 -13.75 -6.66 4.92
CA GLY A 113 -15.08 -6.25 4.50
C GLY A 113 -15.92 -7.36 3.86
N TRP A 114 -15.31 -8.25 3.07
CA TRP A 114 -15.98 -9.44 2.51
C TRP A 114 -15.90 -10.67 3.40
N ASN A 115 -15.35 -10.63 4.62
CA ASN A 115 -15.42 -11.77 5.55
C ASN A 115 -16.87 -12.22 5.77
N THR A 116 -17.81 -11.27 5.76
CA THR A 116 -19.24 -11.51 5.88
C THR A 116 -20.05 -10.71 4.88
N PHE A 117 -21.26 -11.17 4.60
CA PHE A 117 -22.26 -10.45 3.83
C PHE A 117 -23.62 -10.52 4.53
N ASP A 118 -24.50 -9.59 4.20
CA ASP A 118 -25.87 -9.58 4.71
C ASP A 118 -26.76 -10.37 3.73
N ARG A 119 -27.59 -11.26 4.29
CA ARG A 119 -28.62 -12.02 3.58
C ARG A 119 -29.88 -11.17 3.39
N ASP A 120 -30.75 -11.58 2.48
CA ASP A 120 -32.01 -10.89 2.22
C ASP A 120 -32.95 -10.87 3.43
N ASP A 121 -32.82 -11.84 4.34
CA ASP A 121 -33.57 -11.93 5.59
C ASP A 121 -32.98 -11.06 6.72
N GLY A 122 -31.93 -10.27 6.43
CA GLY A 122 -31.25 -9.41 7.38
C GLY A 122 -30.27 -10.14 8.31
N THR A 123 -30.11 -11.46 8.16
CA THR A 123 -29.07 -12.20 8.87
C THR A 123 -27.71 -11.99 8.22
N ARG A 124 -26.66 -12.34 8.95
CA ARG A 124 -25.29 -12.17 8.50
C ARG A 124 -24.58 -13.50 8.45
N GLU A 125 -23.87 -13.73 7.35
CA GLU A 125 -23.16 -14.99 7.13
C GLU A 125 -21.74 -14.77 6.66
N VAL A 126 -20.89 -15.75 6.97
CA VAL A 126 -19.52 -15.84 6.44
C VAL A 126 -19.58 -16.01 4.93
N PHE A 127 -18.92 -15.12 4.20
CA PHE A 127 -18.98 -15.11 2.73
C PHE A 127 -18.24 -16.28 2.09
N PHE A 128 -17.22 -16.80 2.77
CA PHE A 128 -16.37 -17.91 2.30
C PHE A 128 -16.74 -19.21 3.06
N PRO A 129 -17.73 -19.98 2.58
CA PRO A 129 -18.38 -21.05 3.35
C PRO A 129 -17.52 -22.30 3.53
N ASN A 130 -16.33 -22.39 2.93
CA ASN A 130 -15.38 -23.48 3.13
C ASN A 130 -14.07 -23.03 3.80
N ALA A 131 -13.84 -21.72 3.92
CA ALA A 131 -12.55 -21.19 4.35
C ALA A 131 -12.34 -21.30 5.86
N ARG A 132 -11.09 -21.57 6.24
CA ARG A 132 -10.52 -21.25 7.57
C ARG A 132 -9.96 -19.82 7.54
N PHE A 133 -10.02 -19.12 8.67
CA PHE A 133 -9.52 -17.74 8.77
C PHE A 133 -8.32 -17.65 9.71
N PHE A 134 -7.14 -17.40 9.16
CA PHE A 134 -5.93 -17.17 9.94
C PHE A 134 -5.91 -15.74 10.46
N VAL A 135 -5.84 -15.57 11.78
CA VAL A 135 -5.76 -14.26 12.44
C VAL A 135 -4.72 -14.31 13.56
N GLN A 136 -3.82 -13.33 13.62
CA GLN A 136 -2.90 -13.23 14.76
C GLN A 136 -3.68 -13.01 16.05
N LYS A 137 -3.32 -13.76 17.10
CA LYS A 137 -3.94 -13.63 18.41
C LYS A 137 -3.76 -12.23 18.98
N ALA A 138 -2.61 -11.60 18.75
CA ALA A 138 -2.36 -10.20 19.14
C ALA A 138 -3.29 -9.21 18.43
N GLU A 139 -3.68 -9.49 17.18
CA GLU A 139 -4.61 -8.66 16.42
C GLU A 139 -6.03 -8.80 16.97
N TRP A 140 -6.45 -10.05 17.19
CA TRP A 140 -7.75 -10.35 17.78
C TRP A 140 -7.92 -9.73 19.17
N ASP A 141 -6.94 -9.93 20.04
CA ASP A 141 -6.97 -9.43 21.42
C ASP A 141 -6.97 -7.91 21.49
N TYR A 142 -6.35 -7.24 20.52
CA TYR A 142 -6.39 -5.79 20.42
C TYR A 142 -7.76 -5.30 20.00
N TRP A 143 -8.33 -5.83 18.91
CA TRP A 143 -9.54 -5.28 18.26
C TRP A 143 -10.86 -5.74 18.86
N MET A 144 -10.94 -6.98 19.36
CA MET A 144 -12.20 -7.61 19.76
C MET A 144 -12.59 -7.34 21.22
N THR A 145 -12.11 -6.23 21.79
CA THR A 145 -12.49 -5.78 23.14
C THR A 145 -13.84 -5.05 23.10
N PRO A 146 -14.65 -5.10 24.18
CA PRO A 146 -15.94 -4.41 24.21
C PRO A 146 -15.84 -2.91 23.92
N GLU A 147 -14.81 -2.24 24.41
CA GLU A 147 -14.57 -0.81 24.17
C GLU A 147 -14.37 -0.50 22.69
N ARG A 148 -13.59 -1.32 21.97
CA ARG A 148 -13.33 -1.11 20.55
C ARG A 148 -14.50 -1.50 19.67
N LEU A 149 -15.22 -2.57 20.02
CA LEU A 149 -16.44 -2.96 19.31
C LEU A 149 -17.53 -1.88 19.43
N ALA A 150 -17.57 -1.17 20.56
CA ALA A 150 -18.51 -0.06 20.77
C ALA A 150 -18.05 1.28 20.14
N ALA A 151 -16.81 1.39 19.67
CA ALA A 151 -16.29 2.63 19.10
C ALA A 151 -16.97 2.92 17.75
N PRO A 152 -17.50 4.15 17.50
CA PRO A 152 -18.25 4.46 16.27
C PRO A 152 -17.50 4.18 14.97
N GLY A 153 -16.18 4.32 14.94
CA GLY A 153 -15.33 4.02 13.77
C GLY A 153 -15.12 2.53 13.49
N ASN A 154 -15.49 1.66 14.44
CA ASN A 154 -15.21 0.23 14.43
C ASN A 154 -16.47 -0.64 14.30
N ALA A 155 -17.61 -0.06 13.91
CA ALA A 155 -18.84 -0.83 13.69
C ALA A 155 -18.63 -2.02 12.73
N TYR A 156 -17.70 -1.88 11.79
CA TYR A 156 -17.32 -2.95 10.88
C TYR A 156 -16.73 -4.19 11.57
N LEU A 157 -16.20 -4.12 12.79
CA LEU A 157 -15.71 -5.29 13.50
C LEU A 157 -16.87 -6.21 13.91
N VAL A 158 -17.97 -5.62 14.41
CA VAL A 158 -19.22 -6.35 14.71
C VAL A 158 -19.83 -6.92 13.42
N GLU A 159 -19.64 -6.23 12.31
CA GLU A 159 -20.18 -6.65 11.02
C GLU A 159 -19.34 -7.75 10.37
N CYS A 160 -18.06 -7.55 10.23
CA CYS A 160 -17.19 -8.33 9.36
C CYS A 160 -16.35 -9.36 10.13
N VAL A 161 -16.13 -9.17 11.44
CA VAL A 161 -15.16 -9.98 12.20
C VAL A 161 -15.83 -10.80 13.29
N GLU A 162 -16.72 -10.20 14.07
CA GLU A 162 -17.42 -10.89 15.17
C GLU A 162 -18.15 -12.16 14.74
N PRO A 163 -18.86 -12.23 13.59
CA PRO A 163 -19.54 -13.45 13.16
C PRO A 163 -18.58 -14.62 12.87
N LEU A 164 -17.30 -14.34 12.61
CA LEU A 164 -16.30 -15.39 12.44
C LEU A 164 -16.05 -16.14 13.76
N ARG A 165 -16.21 -15.48 14.91
CA ARG A 165 -16.06 -16.08 16.25
C ARG A 165 -17.00 -17.27 16.42
N ASP A 166 -18.25 -17.08 16.05
CA ASP A 166 -19.32 -18.05 16.24
C ASP A 166 -19.32 -19.13 15.14
N SER A 167 -18.63 -18.86 14.02
CA SER A 167 -18.51 -19.80 12.91
C SER A 167 -17.63 -21.02 13.20
N GLY A 168 -16.76 -20.93 14.21
CA GLY A 168 -15.76 -21.97 14.51
C GLY A 168 -14.64 -22.10 13.47
N ARG A 169 -14.49 -21.14 12.55
CA ARG A 169 -13.54 -21.20 11.42
C ARG A 169 -12.25 -20.41 11.63
N ILE A 170 -12.14 -19.66 12.73
CA ILE A 170 -10.92 -18.90 13.03
C ILE A 170 -9.84 -19.84 13.53
N GLU A 171 -8.66 -19.72 12.93
CA GLU A 171 -7.41 -20.27 13.41
C GLU A 171 -6.56 -19.14 13.97
N PHE A 172 -6.47 -19.08 15.30
CA PHE A 172 -5.60 -18.13 15.97
C PHE A 172 -4.15 -18.56 15.86
N ILE A 173 -3.34 -17.70 15.26
CA ILE A 173 -1.89 -17.90 15.12
C ILE A 173 -1.14 -16.93 16.04
N GLY A 174 0.12 -17.25 16.35
CA GLY A 174 0.97 -16.42 17.18
C GLY A 174 2.38 -16.38 16.63
N GLY A 175 2.91 -15.17 16.41
CA GLY A 175 4.27 -15.01 15.89
C GLY A 175 4.40 -15.48 14.45
N GLU A 176 5.59 -15.97 14.07
CA GLU A 176 5.78 -16.59 12.77
C GLU A 176 5.02 -17.91 12.68
N HIS A 177 4.28 -18.12 11.60
CA HIS A 177 3.42 -19.31 11.45
C HIS A 177 3.37 -19.79 10.00
N ALA A 178 3.71 -21.05 9.77
CA ALA A 178 3.59 -21.68 8.46
C ALA A 178 2.12 -22.03 8.17
N ILE A 179 1.56 -21.49 7.08
CA ILE A 179 0.22 -21.81 6.60
C ILE A 179 0.26 -23.13 5.79
N ASP A 180 1.28 -23.27 4.95
CA ASP A 180 1.65 -24.50 4.26
C ASP A 180 3.18 -24.55 4.07
N GLU A 181 3.69 -25.45 3.23
CA GLU A 181 5.13 -25.59 3.01
C GLU A 181 5.78 -24.42 2.24
N HIS A 182 4.98 -23.53 1.63
CA HIS A 182 5.44 -22.39 0.83
C HIS A 182 5.06 -21.03 1.43
N LEU A 183 4.03 -20.97 2.28
CA LEU A 183 3.41 -19.77 2.79
C LEU A 183 3.62 -19.63 4.30
N THR A 184 4.07 -18.47 4.75
CA THR A 184 4.32 -18.20 6.17
C THR A 184 3.83 -16.81 6.54
N CYS A 185 3.01 -16.71 7.59
CA CYS A 185 2.71 -15.44 8.23
C CYS A 185 3.93 -14.96 9.00
N VAL A 186 4.40 -13.75 8.68
CA VAL A 186 5.56 -13.10 9.31
C VAL A 186 5.09 -11.85 10.05
N PRO A 187 5.29 -11.76 11.37
CA PRO A 187 4.91 -10.58 12.14
C PRO A 187 5.57 -9.30 11.61
N THR A 188 4.73 -8.30 11.32
CA THR A 188 5.14 -6.97 10.86
C THR A 188 4.35 -5.91 11.64
N PRO A 189 4.49 -5.86 12.98
CA PRO A 189 3.67 -5.01 13.84
C PRO A 189 3.97 -3.53 13.62
N GLY A 190 3.03 -2.68 14.00
CA GLY A 190 3.19 -1.23 14.04
C GLY A 190 1.96 -0.53 13.48
N HIS A 191 1.59 -0.87 12.23
CA HIS A 191 0.33 -0.42 11.65
C HIS A 191 -0.85 -0.85 12.53
N THR A 192 -0.92 -2.14 12.85
CA THR A 192 -1.67 -2.67 14.00
C THR A 192 -0.77 -3.60 14.83
N PRO A 193 -1.13 -3.92 16.09
CA PRO A 193 -0.25 -4.70 16.97
C PRO A 193 0.01 -6.14 16.51
N GLY A 194 -0.96 -6.76 15.83
CA GLY A 194 -0.84 -8.12 15.31
C GLY A 194 -0.73 -8.18 13.78
N HIS A 195 -0.39 -7.08 13.12
CA HIS A 195 -0.20 -7.05 11.67
C HIS A 195 0.82 -8.10 11.20
N VAL A 196 0.51 -8.81 10.11
CA VAL A 196 1.41 -9.78 9.45
C VAL A 196 1.56 -9.52 7.96
N ALA A 197 2.73 -9.88 7.44
CA ALA A 197 2.96 -10.09 6.03
C ALA A 197 2.89 -11.59 5.72
N VAL A 198 2.64 -11.97 4.46
CA VAL A 198 2.70 -13.37 4.01
C VAL A 198 3.95 -13.56 3.17
N GLY A 199 4.94 -14.25 3.74
CA GLY A 199 6.14 -14.70 3.02
C GLY A 199 5.83 -15.90 2.15
N ILE A 200 6.40 -15.91 0.94
CA ILE A 200 6.26 -16.97 -0.05
C ILE A 200 7.65 -17.47 -0.43
N MET A 201 7.87 -18.77 -0.33
CA MET A 201 9.10 -19.42 -0.79
C MET A 201 8.81 -20.74 -1.48
N SER A 202 9.18 -20.87 -2.74
CA SER A 202 9.02 -22.11 -3.50
C SER A 202 10.09 -22.22 -4.58
N ALA A 203 10.67 -23.42 -4.75
CA ALA A 203 11.75 -23.69 -5.71
C ALA A 203 12.93 -22.69 -5.68
N GLY A 204 13.27 -22.17 -4.50
CA GLY A 204 14.33 -21.17 -4.32
C GLY A 204 13.92 -19.73 -4.67
N GLU A 205 12.71 -19.52 -5.20
CA GLU A 205 12.13 -18.21 -5.44
C GLU A 205 11.47 -17.67 -4.17
N ARG A 206 11.42 -16.35 -4.04
CA ARG A 206 10.88 -15.67 -2.86
C ARG A 206 9.98 -14.51 -3.27
N ALA A 207 8.92 -14.33 -2.52
CA ALA A 207 8.12 -13.12 -2.53
C ALA A 207 7.53 -12.81 -1.15
N VAL A 208 6.97 -11.62 -0.99
CA VAL A 208 6.22 -11.25 0.21
C VAL A 208 5.01 -10.41 -0.16
N ILE A 209 3.85 -10.75 0.41
CA ILE A 209 2.64 -9.92 0.43
C ILE A 209 2.66 -9.13 1.73
N ILE A 210 2.76 -7.80 1.63
CA ILE A 210 3.17 -6.98 2.76
C ILE A 210 2.03 -6.43 3.64
N GLY A 211 0.77 -6.62 3.24
CA GLY A 211 -0.37 -5.94 3.87
C GLY A 211 -0.15 -4.42 3.94
N ASP A 212 -0.50 -3.82 5.06
CA ASP A 212 -0.38 -2.40 5.34
C ASP A 212 0.91 -2.02 6.08
N ALA A 213 1.93 -2.90 6.00
CA ALA A 213 3.30 -2.52 6.33
C ALA A 213 3.82 -1.38 5.42
N SER A 214 3.17 -1.12 4.28
CA SER A 214 3.30 0.12 3.48
C SER A 214 2.09 0.32 2.58
N HIS A 215 1.71 1.58 2.37
CA HIS A 215 0.47 1.98 1.70
C HIS A 215 0.72 2.76 0.40
N HIS A 216 1.86 3.44 0.28
CA HIS A 216 2.13 4.33 -0.86
C HIS A 216 3.62 4.30 -1.27
N PRO A 217 3.94 4.35 -2.58
CA PRO A 217 5.32 4.33 -3.08
C PRO A 217 6.27 5.36 -2.45
N ALA A 218 5.74 6.51 -2.02
CA ALA A 218 6.51 7.55 -1.33
C ALA A 218 7.25 7.00 -0.09
N GLN A 219 6.66 6.01 0.59
CA GLN A 219 7.25 5.41 1.78
C GLN A 219 8.48 4.54 1.47
N LEU A 220 8.74 4.16 0.21
CA LEU A 220 10.00 3.52 -0.18
C LEU A 220 11.20 4.46 -0.04
N LEU A 221 10.97 5.78 -0.22
CA LEU A 221 11.99 6.81 -0.06
C LEU A 221 11.94 7.45 1.33
N HIS A 222 10.74 7.51 1.92
CA HIS A 222 10.48 8.08 3.25
C HIS A 222 9.72 7.09 4.13
N PRO A 223 10.38 6.02 4.61
CA PRO A 223 9.74 4.95 5.37
C PRO A 223 9.17 5.39 6.72
N ASP A 224 9.63 6.53 7.22
CA ASP A 224 9.19 7.24 8.43
C ASP A 224 7.91 8.07 8.24
N TRP A 225 7.43 8.25 7.01
CA TRP A 225 6.14 8.90 6.74
C TRP A 225 4.99 7.95 7.07
N SER A 226 4.76 7.76 8.37
CA SER A 226 3.69 6.91 8.88
C SER A 226 2.31 7.55 8.71
N PRO A 227 1.31 6.78 8.26
CA PRO A 227 -0.07 7.22 8.27
C PRO A 227 -0.58 7.55 9.67
N ALA A 228 -1.56 8.43 9.76
CA ALA A 228 -2.22 8.84 11.01
C ALA A 228 -2.99 7.70 11.69
N PHE A 229 -3.25 6.61 10.96
CA PHE A 229 -3.95 5.42 11.44
C PHE A 229 -3.01 4.25 11.78
N ASP A 230 -1.68 4.45 11.72
CA ASP A 230 -0.76 3.51 12.37
C ASP A 230 -0.93 3.58 13.90
N ILE A 231 -1.21 2.45 14.54
CA ILE A 231 -1.38 2.38 16.00
C ILE A 231 -0.07 2.71 16.74
N ASP A 232 1.07 2.24 16.22
CA ASP A 232 2.40 2.62 16.66
C ASP A 232 3.24 3.07 15.45
N PRO A 233 3.27 4.38 15.14
CA PRO A 233 3.97 4.89 13.97
C PRO A 233 5.50 4.67 14.05
N VAL A 234 6.08 4.64 15.26
CA VAL A 234 7.51 4.42 15.43
C VAL A 234 7.86 2.97 15.13
N GLN A 235 7.06 2.03 15.62
CA GLN A 235 7.23 0.61 15.30
C GLN A 235 6.91 0.32 13.83
N SER A 236 5.88 0.97 13.27
CA SER A 236 5.50 0.83 11.85
C SER A 236 6.62 1.26 10.91
N ALA A 237 7.24 2.43 11.14
CA ALA A 237 8.40 2.89 10.37
C ALA A 237 9.57 1.88 10.45
N LYS A 238 9.90 1.37 11.64
CA LYS A 238 10.96 0.35 11.82
C LYS A 238 10.64 -0.96 11.10
N THR A 239 9.39 -1.41 11.15
CA THR A 239 8.93 -2.61 10.45
C THR A 239 9.06 -2.42 8.95
N ARG A 240 8.57 -1.30 8.43
CA ARG A 240 8.63 -0.92 7.01
C ARG A 240 10.07 -0.88 6.50
N ASP A 241 10.96 -0.22 7.25
CA ASP A 241 12.40 -0.18 6.97
C ASP A 241 13.03 -1.57 6.90
N ARG A 242 12.76 -2.42 7.90
CA ARG A 242 13.28 -3.79 7.93
C ARG A 242 12.80 -4.60 6.74
N LEU A 243 11.52 -4.46 6.39
CA LEU A 243 10.91 -5.16 5.26
C LEU A 243 11.52 -4.75 3.93
N PHE A 244 11.71 -3.44 3.70
CA PHE A 244 12.34 -2.94 2.47
C PHE A 244 13.82 -3.33 2.37
N ASN A 245 14.56 -3.30 3.48
CA ASN A 245 15.95 -3.76 3.49
C ASN A 245 16.06 -5.27 3.26
N TRP A 246 15.17 -6.05 3.89
CA TRP A 246 15.08 -7.50 3.65
C TRP A 246 14.76 -7.79 2.18
N ALA A 247 13.76 -7.10 1.61
CA ALA A 247 13.38 -7.22 0.22
C ALA A 247 14.55 -6.87 -0.72
N ALA A 248 15.26 -5.77 -0.46
CA ALA A 248 16.44 -5.40 -1.24
C ALA A 248 17.56 -6.45 -1.16
N ALA A 249 17.76 -7.09 -0.01
CA ALA A 249 18.81 -8.10 0.15
C ALA A 249 18.44 -9.48 -0.44
N HIS A 250 17.18 -9.87 -0.39
CA HIS A 250 16.75 -11.24 -0.69
C HIS A 250 15.97 -11.37 -2.01
N LEU A 251 15.42 -10.26 -2.52
CA LEU A 251 14.66 -10.22 -3.78
C LEU A 251 15.44 -9.53 -4.90
N ALA A 252 16.57 -8.89 -4.60
CA ALA A 252 17.44 -8.26 -5.62
C ALA A 252 18.74 -9.03 -5.89
N CYS A 253 19.03 -10.11 -5.17
CA CYS A 253 20.33 -10.80 -5.27
C CYS A 253 20.23 -12.17 -5.96
N GLY A 254 20.65 -12.20 -7.22
CA GLY A 254 21.33 -13.35 -7.80
C GLY A 254 22.68 -12.90 -8.40
N PRO A 255 23.83 -13.29 -7.83
CA PRO A 255 25.11 -13.19 -8.51
C PRO A 255 25.52 -14.56 -9.07
N LEU A 256 25.70 -14.68 -10.39
CA LEU A 256 26.53 -15.74 -10.98
C LEU A 256 27.33 -15.20 -12.19
N GLY A 257 28.62 -14.94 -11.93
CA GLY A 257 29.78 -15.11 -12.81
C GLY A 257 29.81 -14.51 -14.22
N ALA A 258 30.52 -13.38 -14.38
CA ALA A 258 31.62 -13.23 -15.36
C ALA A 258 32.34 -11.88 -15.19
N SER A 259 33.67 -11.98 -15.12
CA SER A 259 34.71 -10.96 -15.12
C SER A 259 34.58 -9.84 -16.18
N GLY A 260 34.83 -8.59 -15.77
CA GLY A 260 35.15 -7.46 -16.65
C GLY A 260 35.06 -6.10 -15.93
N PRO A 261 36.05 -5.18 -16.04
CA PRO A 261 36.03 -3.93 -15.28
C PRO A 261 35.20 -2.86 -16.00
N GLY A 262 34.35 -2.17 -15.24
CA GLY A 262 33.86 -0.85 -15.60
C GLY A 262 32.37 -0.78 -15.96
N ALA A 263 31.58 -0.26 -15.03
CA ALA A 263 30.65 0.84 -15.24
C ALA A 263 29.81 1.02 -13.97
N ALA A 264 30.27 1.88 -13.06
CA ALA A 264 29.42 2.43 -12.02
C ALA A 264 28.58 3.57 -12.61
N GLY A 265 27.25 3.48 -12.45
CA GLY A 265 26.31 4.56 -12.67
C GLY A 265 25.10 4.35 -11.76
N PRO A 266 24.54 5.39 -11.12
CA PRO A 266 23.44 5.22 -10.19
C PRO A 266 22.15 4.95 -10.98
N ALA A 267 21.58 3.75 -10.82
CA ALA A 267 20.29 3.41 -11.39
C ALA A 267 19.17 4.09 -10.58
N ARG A 268 18.43 4.99 -11.22
CA ARG A 268 17.14 5.51 -10.73
C ARG A 268 16.16 4.35 -10.58
N ARG A 269 15.60 4.20 -9.37
CA ARG A 269 14.46 3.32 -9.09
C ARG A 269 13.19 3.94 -9.69
N GLN A 270 12.53 3.24 -10.62
CA GLN A 270 11.15 3.53 -11.01
C GLN A 270 10.23 2.65 -10.17
N ALA A 271 9.24 3.26 -9.55
CA ALA A 271 8.30 2.62 -8.63
C ALA A 271 7.07 2.09 -9.36
N GLY A 272 6.64 0.88 -8.98
CA GLY A 272 5.32 0.32 -9.24
C GLY A 272 4.85 -0.40 -7.97
N VAL A 273 3.55 -0.36 -7.70
CA VAL A 273 2.81 -1.02 -6.60
C VAL A 273 1.57 -1.67 -7.27
N PRO A 274 1.05 -2.84 -6.83
CA PRO A 274 0.91 -3.21 -5.42
C PRO A 274 1.45 -4.57 -4.93
N GLY A 275 1.85 -4.51 -3.65
CA GLY A 275 1.81 -5.52 -2.59
C GLY A 275 2.61 -6.81 -2.71
N VAL A 276 3.12 -7.19 -3.88
CA VAL A 276 4.01 -8.35 -4.03
C VAL A 276 5.39 -7.88 -4.48
N ILE A 277 6.40 -8.11 -3.65
CA ILE A 277 7.81 -7.92 -4.03
C ILE A 277 8.40 -9.31 -4.23
N GLY A 278 9.08 -9.60 -5.35
CA GLY A 278 9.61 -10.95 -5.63
C GLY A 278 10.77 -11.02 -6.63
N HIS A 279 11.42 -12.18 -6.70
CA HIS A 279 12.55 -12.49 -7.61
C HIS A 279 12.43 -13.89 -8.26
N ARG A 280 12.87 -14.03 -9.51
CA ARG A 280 13.00 -15.33 -10.21
C ARG A 280 14.44 -15.61 -10.65
N PRO A 281 15.02 -16.79 -10.37
CA PRO A 281 16.26 -17.26 -10.94
C PRO A 281 15.98 -18.07 -12.23
N SER A 282 15.61 -17.39 -13.33
CA SER A 282 15.74 -17.98 -14.69
C SER A 282 15.65 -16.92 -15.80
N GLY A 283 16.80 -16.55 -16.36
CA GLY A 283 17.08 -16.49 -17.81
C GLY A 283 16.25 -15.66 -18.81
N GLN A 284 15.14 -14.98 -18.47
CA GLN A 284 14.40 -14.17 -19.45
C GLN A 284 14.02 -12.80 -18.91
N ARG A 285 14.60 -11.76 -19.54
CA ARG A 285 14.25 -10.36 -19.32
C ARG A 285 12.83 -10.11 -19.84
N ARG A 286 11.91 -9.77 -18.95
CA ARG A 286 10.73 -8.94 -19.29
C ARG A 286 10.63 -7.79 -18.30
N ILE A 287 10.59 -6.59 -18.86
CA ILE A 287 10.28 -5.34 -18.18
C ILE A 287 8.78 -5.36 -17.92
N LEU A 288 8.35 -5.21 -16.66
CA LEU A 288 6.96 -4.91 -16.34
C LEU A 288 6.87 -3.44 -15.94
N ALA A 289 6.61 -2.61 -16.96
CA ALA A 289 6.05 -1.28 -16.79
C ALA A 289 4.52 -1.39 -16.79
N PRO A 290 3.77 -0.48 -16.13
CA PRO A 290 2.40 -0.26 -16.51
C PRO A 290 2.39 0.34 -17.93
N LEU A 291 1.68 -0.31 -18.83
CA LEU A 291 1.49 0.14 -20.21
C LEU A 291 0.72 1.48 -20.19
N LEU A 292 1.41 2.58 -20.49
CA LEU A 292 0.81 3.81 -21.00
C LEU A 292 1.09 3.83 -22.51
N THR A 293 0.05 3.76 -23.34
CA THR A 293 0.16 4.05 -24.78
C THR A 293 -0.16 5.51 -25.05
N GLY A 294 0.71 6.17 -25.82
CA GLY A 294 0.56 7.51 -26.35
C GLY A 294 1.76 7.87 -27.22
N ASP A 295 1.52 8.01 -28.52
CA ASP A 295 2.48 7.98 -29.63
C ASP A 295 3.55 9.10 -29.64
N GLY A 296 4.71 8.81 -30.26
CA GLY A 296 5.63 9.87 -30.72
C GLY A 296 7.09 9.44 -30.85
N THR A 297 7.48 9.04 -32.06
CA THR A 297 8.88 8.74 -32.45
C THR A 297 9.82 9.96 -32.35
N CYS A 298 11.08 9.71 -31.96
CA CYS A 298 12.32 9.97 -32.75
C CYS A 298 13.49 10.69 -32.00
N ARG A 299 14.61 9.94 -31.85
CA ARG A 299 16.07 10.26 -31.94
C ARG A 299 16.54 11.68 -31.51
N SER A 300 17.58 11.86 -30.67
CA SER A 300 18.97 11.46 -30.97
C SER A 300 20.01 11.93 -29.90
N ARG A 301 21.05 11.09 -29.75
CA ARG A 301 22.51 11.34 -29.53
C ARG A 301 23.05 11.88 -28.19
N PHE A 302 23.93 11.04 -27.61
CA PHE A 302 24.98 11.32 -26.62
C PHE A 302 26.17 12.14 -27.19
N ALA A 303 26.92 12.84 -26.32
CA ALA A 303 28.38 12.69 -26.18
C ALA A 303 28.91 13.30 -24.84
N PRO A 304 30.03 12.80 -24.29
CA PRO A 304 30.47 13.01 -22.89
C PRO A 304 31.59 14.06 -22.74
N VAL A 305 31.77 14.62 -21.54
CA VAL A 305 32.96 15.42 -21.17
C VAL A 305 33.91 14.57 -20.35
N ALA A 306 35.07 14.27 -20.94
CA ALA A 306 36.25 13.76 -20.24
C ALA A 306 37.12 14.90 -19.72
N THR A 307 37.70 14.65 -18.56
CA THR A 307 38.64 15.49 -17.81
C THR A 307 39.97 15.70 -18.54
N ARG A 308 40.51 16.92 -18.50
CA ARG A 308 41.98 17.15 -18.45
C ARG A 308 42.32 18.40 -17.63
N ARG A 309 43.25 18.18 -16.70
CA ARG A 309 44.00 19.16 -15.91
C ARG A 309 44.83 20.07 -16.83
N ARG A 310 44.97 21.36 -16.48
CA ARG A 310 46.27 21.97 -16.15
C ARG A 310 46.10 23.41 -15.63
N CYS A 311 47.14 23.79 -14.90
CA CYS A 311 47.29 24.89 -13.97
C CYS A 311 47.67 26.21 -14.66
N SER A 312 47.62 27.27 -13.84
CA SER A 312 48.30 28.57 -13.96
C SER A 312 47.78 29.57 -15.00
N SER A 313 47.16 30.66 -14.54
CA SER A 313 47.85 31.94 -14.35
C SER A 313 46.85 33.05 -14.02
N THR A 314 47.16 33.79 -12.95
CA THR A 314 46.96 35.24 -12.74
C THR A 314 45.75 35.95 -13.34
N GLY A 315 44.92 36.59 -12.50
CA GLY A 315 44.08 37.70 -12.95
C GLY A 315 42.99 38.13 -11.96
N ARG A 316 43.12 39.35 -11.44
CA ARG A 316 42.21 40.03 -10.49
C ARG A 316 40.92 40.56 -11.14
N SER A 317 39.98 40.92 -10.25
CA SER A 317 38.82 41.85 -10.38
C SER A 317 37.61 41.34 -11.16
N LEU A 318 36.41 41.20 -10.58
CA LEU A 318 35.51 42.14 -9.88
C LEU A 318 34.95 43.26 -10.79
N VAL A 319 33.63 43.23 -10.96
CA VAL A 319 32.63 44.35 -10.95
C VAL A 319 31.61 44.28 -12.10
N MET A 320 30.34 44.13 -11.67
CA MET A 320 29.04 44.68 -12.15
C MET A 320 28.84 45.01 -13.64
N SER A 321 27.68 44.65 -14.19
CA SER A 321 26.49 45.54 -14.15
C SER A 321 25.31 45.00 -14.96
N LEU A 322 24.14 45.05 -14.31
CA LEU A 322 22.80 45.41 -14.78
C LEU A 322 22.48 45.33 -16.29
N LEU A 323 21.30 44.75 -16.60
CA LEU A 323 20.13 45.49 -17.08
C LEU A 323 18.96 44.54 -17.44
N ARG A 324 17.81 44.73 -16.76
CA ARG A 324 16.44 44.58 -17.33
C ARG A 324 16.20 45.78 -18.28
N PRO A 325 15.21 45.82 -19.21
CA PRO A 325 13.83 45.29 -19.13
C PRO A 325 13.33 44.71 -20.49
N ARG A 326 12.07 44.34 -20.82
CA ARG A 326 10.75 44.94 -20.60
C ARG A 326 9.64 43.96 -21.05
N ALA A 327 8.43 44.17 -20.52
CA ALA A 327 7.20 43.42 -20.75
C ALA A 327 6.54 43.66 -22.13
N LEU A 328 5.67 42.72 -22.53
CA LEU A 328 4.53 42.98 -23.40
C LEU A 328 3.27 42.30 -22.84
N THR A 329 2.24 43.12 -22.75
CA THR A 329 0.88 42.89 -22.24
C THR A 329 -0.06 42.42 -23.35
N THR A 330 -1.04 41.56 -23.02
CA THR A 330 -2.36 41.63 -23.68
C THR A 330 -3.46 41.33 -22.68
N ARG A 331 -4.43 42.25 -22.61
CA ARG A 331 -5.65 42.21 -21.79
C ARG A 331 -6.75 41.43 -22.52
N TRP A 332 -7.60 40.73 -21.78
CA TRP A 332 -9.02 40.57 -22.11
C TRP A 332 -9.87 40.94 -20.90
N ARG A 333 -10.92 41.72 -21.15
CA ARG A 333 -11.80 42.37 -20.16
C ARG A 333 -12.81 41.39 -19.56
N THR A 334 -13.11 41.65 -18.30
CA THR A 334 -14.16 41.07 -17.47
C THR A 334 -15.56 41.59 -17.82
N ARG A 335 -16.60 40.79 -17.52
CA ARG A 335 -17.91 41.28 -17.05
C ARG A 335 -18.28 40.53 -15.78
N SER A 336 -18.40 41.29 -14.69
CA SER A 336 -18.93 40.90 -13.40
C SER A 336 -20.38 41.41 -13.26
N ARG A 337 -21.24 40.66 -12.56
CA ARG A 337 -22.33 41.21 -11.74
C ARG A 337 -22.50 40.39 -10.45
N ASN A 338 -22.17 41.05 -9.34
CA ASN A 338 -22.63 41.02 -7.93
C ASN A 338 -23.78 40.05 -7.57
N GLY A 339 -23.88 39.44 -6.37
CA GLY A 339 -23.29 39.75 -5.05
C GLY A 339 -23.53 38.63 -3.99
N PRO A 340 -23.21 38.85 -2.70
CA PRO A 340 -22.91 37.83 -1.66
C PRO A 340 -23.97 37.78 -0.51
N PRO A 341 -23.68 37.17 0.68
CA PRO A 341 -23.39 35.75 0.98
C PRO A 341 -24.39 35.16 2.02
N ALA A 342 -24.37 33.84 2.26
CA ALA A 342 -24.99 33.22 3.43
C ALA A 342 -24.11 32.11 4.02
N ALA A 343 -24.14 32.04 5.35
CA ALA A 343 -23.19 31.40 6.24
C ALA A 343 -23.40 29.89 6.47
N GLY A 344 -22.34 29.24 6.94
CA GLY A 344 -22.43 28.30 8.06
C GLY A 344 -22.45 26.80 7.75
N SER A 345 -21.29 26.15 7.86
CA SER A 345 -21.04 25.11 8.89
C SER A 345 -19.76 24.33 8.54
N THR A 346 -18.64 24.74 9.11
CA THR A 346 -17.45 23.91 9.21
C THR A 346 -17.62 23.02 10.44
N ALA A 347 -17.83 21.72 10.25
CA ALA A 347 -17.73 20.75 11.33
C ALA A 347 -16.25 20.68 11.78
N ARG A 348 -15.94 21.36 12.89
CA ARG A 348 -14.67 21.21 13.61
C ARG A 348 -14.81 20.06 14.58
N TRP A 349 -13.97 19.04 14.44
CA TRP A 349 -13.73 18.06 15.50
C TRP A 349 -13.01 18.74 16.67
N PRO A 350 -13.37 18.43 17.93
CA PRO A 350 -12.70 19.02 19.08
C PRO A 350 -11.31 18.38 19.29
N PRO A 351 -10.30 19.14 19.73
CA PRO A 351 -9.01 18.58 20.13
C PRO A 351 -9.16 17.81 21.46
N PRO A 352 -8.42 16.72 21.68
CA PRO A 352 -8.39 16.07 22.98
C PRO A 352 -7.56 16.90 23.95
N SER A 353 -8.19 17.34 25.05
CA SER A 353 -7.52 17.93 26.20
C SER A 353 -8.06 17.30 27.48
N VAL A 354 -7.28 16.44 28.15
CA VAL A 354 -7.09 16.40 29.61
C VAL A 354 -5.75 15.71 29.92
N PRO A 355 -4.90 16.27 30.82
CA PRO A 355 -3.62 15.68 31.20
C PRO A 355 -3.77 14.62 32.29
N PHE A 356 -2.99 13.55 32.18
CA PHE A 356 -2.83 12.51 33.19
C PHE A 356 -2.14 13.11 34.44
N ARG A 357 -2.86 13.17 35.57
CA ARG A 357 -2.26 13.45 36.88
C ARG A 357 -1.96 12.12 37.56
N SER A 358 -0.68 11.89 37.79
CA SER A 358 -0.12 10.91 38.72
C SER A 358 -0.65 11.13 40.15
N ARG A 359 -1.12 10.08 40.81
CA ARG A 359 -0.98 9.95 42.27
C ARG A 359 -0.68 8.51 42.65
N CYS A 360 0.48 8.35 43.28
CA CYS A 360 0.77 7.29 44.23
C CYS A 360 -0.18 7.38 45.44
N GLY A 361 -0.49 6.23 46.02
CA GLY A 361 -1.29 6.04 47.22
C GLY A 361 -1.75 4.60 47.31
#